data_AF-A0A9E5ABK8-F1
#
_entry.id   AF-A0A9E5ABK8-F1
#
_cell.length_a   1.000
_cell.length_b   1.000
_cell.length_c   1.000
_cell.angle_alpha   90.00
_cell.angle_beta   90.00
_cell.angle_gamma   90.00
#
_symmetry.space_group_name_H-M   'P 1'
#
loop_
_entity.id
_entity.type
_entity.pdbx_description
1 polymer ?
#
loop_
_entity_poly.entity_id
_entity_poly.type
_entity_poly.pdbx_seq_one_letter_code
_entity_poly.pdbx_strand_id
1 'polypeptide(L)' 'MGRILAKKNVRRQIPKISELAPLLKFALPSLPSRQKRLAKAITIWDLREIAKRRTPTGPFD' A
#
# COMPACT_ATOMS: atom_id res chain seq x y z
N MET A 1 11.16 42.46 16.35
CA MET A 1 10.19 41.76 17.23
C MET A 1 9.79 40.43 16.60
N GLY A 2 10.59 39.36 16.78
CA GLY A 2 10.31 38.04 16.21
C GLY A 2 10.38 36.98 17.30
N ARG A 3 9.22 36.49 17.73
CA ARG A 3 9.10 35.55 18.85
C ARG A 3 9.40 34.13 18.33
N ILE A 4 10.59 33.62 18.66
CA ILE A 4 11.02 32.25 18.39
C ILE A 4 10.05 31.31 19.14
N LEU A 5 9.30 30.49 18.39
CA LEU A 5 8.35 29.52 18.96
C LEU A 5 9.12 28.36 19.60
N ALA A 6 9.14 28.34 20.93
CA ALA A 6 9.75 27.29 21.73
C ALA A 6 9.17 25.91 21.39
N LYS A 7 10.05 24.93 21.20
CA LYS A 7 9.72 23.52 20.93
C LYS A 7 8.97 22.93 22.14
N LYS A 8 7.64 22.84 22.03
CA LYS A 8 6.76 22.25 23.06
C LYS A 8 7.08 20.76 23.18
N ASN A 9 7.51 20.31 24.35
CA ASN A 9 7.85 18.92 24.62
C ASN A 9 6.55 18.10 24.75
N VAL A 10 5.94 17.73 23.61
CA VAL A 10 4.69 16.98 23.57
C VAL A 10 4.95 15.54 23.99
N ARG A 11 4.33 15.12 25.10
CA ARG A 11 4.33 13.72 25.52
C ARG A 11 3.50 12.91 24.52
N ARG A 12 4.12 11.94 23.85
CA ARG A 12 3.42 11.00 22.95
C ARG A 12 2.47 10.14 23.79
N GLN A 13 1.20 10.09 23.41
CA GLN A 13 0.22 9.21 24.02
C GLN A 13 -0.06 8.04 23.08
N ILE A 14 -0.13 6.84 23.62
CA ILE A 14 -0.57 5.67 22.87
C ILE A 14 -2.11 5.63 22.92
N PRO A 15 -2.81 5.61 21.78
CA PRO A 15 -4.26 5.55 21.74
C PRO A 15 -4.80 4.24 22.32
N LYS A 16 -6.03 4.27 22.83
CA LYS A 16 -6.70 3.07 23.35
C LYS A 16 -7.16 2.19 22.19
N ILE A 17 -6.87 0.89 22.27
CA ILE A 17 -7.24 -0.08 21.22
C ILE A 17 -8.75 -0.13 21.02
N SER A 18 -9.56 0.03 22.08
CA SER A 18 -11.03 0.03 22.03
C SER A 18 -11.60 1.19 21.20
N GLU A 19 -10.95 2.34 21.18
CA GLU A 19 -11.35 3.51 20.38
C GLU A 19 -10.90 3.37 18.92
N LEU A 20 -9.79 2.65 18.68
CA LEU A 20 -9.26 2.40 17.35
C LEU A 20 -9.96 1.26 16.61
N ALA A 21 -10.34 0.18 17.30
CA ALA A 21 -10.93 -1.01 16.71
C ALA A 21 -12.11 -0.74 15.75
N PRO A 22 -13.10 0.11 16.07
CA PRO A 22 -14.21 0.38 15.14
C PRO A 22 -13.80 1.22 13.92
N LEU A 23 -12.65 1.90 13.98
CA LEU A 23 -12.15 2.76 12.89
C LEU A 23 -11.25 2.00 11.92
N LEU A 24 -10.67 0.87 12.36
CA LEU A 24 -9.75 0.08 11.56
C LEU A 24 -10.52 -0.85 10.60
N LYS A 25 -10.48 -0.53 9.31
CA LYS A 25 -11.02 -1.40 8.25
C LYS A 25 -9.87 -2.19 7.61
N PHE A 26 -9.73 -3.45 7.99
CA PHE A 26 -8.74 -4.33 7.39
C PHE A 26 -9.30 -5.01 6.15
N ALA A 27 -8.51 -5.01 5.08
CA ALA A 27 -8.77 -5.89 3.95
C ALA A 27 -8.34 -7.31 4.33
N LEU A 28 -9.17 -8.30 4.01
CA LEU A 28 -8.82 -9.70 4.22
C LEU A 28 -7.57 -10.06 3.40
N PRO A 29 -6.65 -10.87 3.98
CA PRO A 29 -5.54 -11.40 3.22
C PRO A 29 -6.07 -12.27 2.09
N SER A 30 -5.34 -12.31 0.99
CA SER A 30 -5.78 -13.03 -0.19
C SER A 30 -4.65 -13.74 -0.88
N LEU A 31 -4.96 -14.90 -1.45
CA LEU A 31 -4.01 -15.66 -2.23
C LEU A 31 -3.55 -14.91 -3.49
N PRO A 32 -2.30 -15.14 -3.94
CA PRO A 32 -1.77 -14.51 -5.13
C PRO A 32 -2.47 -15.02 -6.40
N SER A 33 -3.54 -14.34 -6.81
CA SER A 33 -4.29 -14.66 -8.03
C SER A 33 -3.88 -13.79 -9.22
N ARG A 34 -4.20 -14.27 -10.43
CA ARG A 34 -4.01 -13.48 -11.67
C ARG A 34 -4.81 -12.18 -11.60
N GLN A 35 -6.07 -12.28 -11.19
CA GLN A 35 -6.98 -11.15 -11.10
C GLN A 35 -6.46 -10.08 -10.13
N LYS A 36 -5.83 -10.47 -9.02
CA LYS A 36 -5.23 -9.52 -8.08
C LYS A 36 -3.96 -8.86 -8.60
N ARG A 37 -3.14 -9.58 -9.35
CA ARG A 37 -1.97 -8.96 -10.00
C ARG A 37 -2.41 -7.94 -11.04
N LEU A 38 -3.45 -8.28 -11.82
CA LEU A 38 -4.02 -7.36 -12.81
C LEU A 38 -4.64 -6.13 -12.16
N ALA A 39 -5.40 -6.30 -11.08
CA ALA A 39 -5.99 -5.19 -10.33
C ALA A 39 -4.96 -4.26 -9.65
N LYS A 40 -3.73 -4.73 -9.42
CA LYS A 40 -2.62 -3.94 -8.85
C LYS A 40 -1.74 -3.25 -9.89
N ALA A 41 -1.85 -3.60 -11.17
CA ALA A 41 -1.03 -3.04 -12.22
C ALA A 41 -1.39 -1.57 -12.44
N ILE A 42 -0.40 -0.68 -12.39
CA ILE A 42 -0.59 0.77 -12.56
C ILE A 42 -0.02 1.23 -13.90
N THR A 43 1.00 0.52 -14.40
CA THR A 43 1.69 0.87 -15.65
C THR A 43 1.59 -0.25 -16.69
N ILE A 44 1.84 0.10 -17.96
CA ILE A 44 1.92 -0.88 -19.06
C ILE A 44 3.04 -1.90 -18.81
N TRP A 45 4.11 -1.49 -18.13
CA TRP A 45 5.22 -2.38 -17.77
C TRP A 45 4.79 -3.49 -16.80
N ASP A 46 3.96 -3.17 -15.80
CA ASP A 46 3.39 -4.17 -14.88
C ASP A 46 2.55 -5.22 -15.64
N LEU A 47 1.76 -4.76 -16.61
CA LEU A 47 0.97 -5.65 -17.47
C LEU A 47 1.87 -6.54 -18.32
N ARG A 48 2.95 -5.97 -18.89
CA ARG A 48 3.94 -6.72 -19.68
C ARG A 48 4.62 -7.79 -18.82
N GLU A 49 5.00 -7.49 -17.59
CA GLU A 49 5.59 -8.48 -16.68
C GLU A 49 4.63 -9.63 -16.36
N ILE A 50 3.36 -9.31 -16.08
CA ILE A 50 2.34 -10.33 -15.83
C ILE A 50 2.15 -11.21 -17.07
N ALA A 51 2.14 -10.61 -18.26
CA ALA A 51 1.97 -11.31 -19.53
C ALA A 51 3.20 -12.18 -19.88
N LYS A 52 4.43 -11.67 -19.71
CA LYS A 52 5.68 -12.42 -19.96
C LYS A 52 5.80 -13.68 -19.10
N ARG A 53 5.23 -13.68 -17.89
CA ARG A 53 5.18 -14.88 -17.03
C ARG A 53 4.21 -15.96 -17.52
N ARG A 54 3.37 -15.68 -18.52
CA ARG A 54 2.28 -16.56 -18.97
C ARG A 54 2.36 -16.92 -20.44
N THR A 55 2.95 -16.06 -21.24
CA THR A 55 3.11 -16.24 -22.67
C THR A 55 4.58 -16.58 -22.96
N PRO A 56 4.87 -17.45 -23.95
CA PRO A 56 6.24 -17.73 -24.37
C PRO A 56 7.03 -16.47 -24.70
N THR A 57 8.36 -16.55 -24.66
CA THR A 57 9.24 -15.38 -24.83
C THR A 57 9.12 -14.73 -26.21
N GLY A 58 8.78 -15.50 -27.25
CA GLY A 58 8.79 -15.03 -28.65
C GLY A 58 8.02 -13.72 -28.90
N PRO A 59 6.77 -13.56 -28.46
CA PRO A 59 6.02 -12.30 -28.60
C PRO A 59 6.48 -11.14 -27.69
N PHE A 60 7.50 -11.32 -26.85
CA PHE A 60 7.96 -10.34 -25.85
C PHE A 60 9.39 -9.85 -26.10
N ASP A 61 10.11 -10.48 -27.03
CA ASP A 61 11.35 -9.95 -27.62
C ASP A 61 11.06 -8.76 -28.54
#